data_AF-A0A2E0G6A0-F1
#
_entry.id   AF-A0A2E0G6A0-F1
#
_cell.length_a   1.000
_cell.length_b   1.000
_cell.length_c   1.000
_cell.angle_alpha   90.00
_cell.angle_beta   90.00
_cell.angle_gamma   90.00
#
_symmetry.space_group_name_H-M   'P 1'
#
loop_
_entity.id
_entity.type
_entity.pdbx_description
1 polymer ?
#
loop_
_entity_poly.entity_id
_entity_poly.type
_entity_poly.pdbx_seq_one_letter_code
_entity_poly.pdbx_strand_id
1 'polypeptide(L)'
;MNIHAGDGANYFLKLFFVILFFITNSNGFSSEMPDSSYQQKIPLLLHKPPKVMFDDRPTLLQLFVTIPDDSIKTVSIFYKTNEMSMFQEIELNKQKGSFTFKFDPGKQKGNSLSYFFVVKQTDDSMHAVPLSNPGKIKPYYQLLVDAIEYYEMRLKSLQ
;
A
#
# COMPACT_ATOMS: atom_id res chain seq x y z
N MET A 1 38.87 -4.22 -75.05
CA MET A 1 38.19 -3.15 -74.30
C MET A 1 38.23 -3.54 -72.84
N ASN A 2 39.21 -3.04 -72.10
CA ASN A 2 39.44 -3.41 -70.70
C ASN A 2 38.51 -2.61 -69.81
N ILE A 3 37.64 -3.29 -69.08
CA ILE A 3 36.84 -2.72 -68.00
C ILE A 3 37.40 -3.25 -66.69
N HIS A 4 38.16 -2.40 -66.00
CA HIS A 4 38.57 -2.58 -64.61
C HIS A 4 37.31 -2.64 -63.73
N ALA A 5 36.92 -3.84 -63.30
CA ALA A 5 35.97 -4.03 -62.21
C ALA A 5 36.74 -3.86 -60.88
N GLY A 6 37.03 -2.61 -60.56
CA GLY A 6 37.74 -2.21 -59.35
C GLY A 6 36.86 -2.29 -58.10
N ASP A 7 37.45 -2.90 -57.07
CA ASP A 7 37.47 -2.46 -55.66
C ASP A 7 36.16 -2.33 -54.86
N GLY A 8 35.01 -2.06 -55.49
CA GLY A 8 33.72 -1.84 -54.81
C GLY A 8 33.22 -3.03 -53.99
N ALA A 9 33.40 -4.26 -54.49
CA ALA A 9 32.91 -5.47 -53.82
C ALA A 9 33.57 -5.71 -52.45
N ASN A 10 34.83 -5.32 -52.28
CA ASN A 10 35.54 -5.44 -51.01
C ASN A 10 35.07 -4.42 -49.97
N TYR A 11 34.64 -3.23 -50.41
CA TYR A 11 34.07 -2.23 -49.51
C TYR A 11 32.70 -2.66 -48.99
N PHE A 12 31.82 -3.19 -49.84
CA PHE A 12 30.52 -3.72 -49.40
C PHE A 12 30.67 -4.90 -48.45
N LEU A 13 31.61 -5.80 -48.72
CA LEU A 13 31.89 -6.93 -47.85
C LEU A 13 32.46 -6.47 -46.49
N LYS A 14 33.39 -5.52 -46.48
CA LYS A 14 33.92 -4.92 -45.24
C LYS A 14 32.84 -4.16 -44.46
N LEU A 15 31.98 -3.41 -45.14
CA LEU A 15 30.86 -2.70 -44.51
C LEU A 15 29.88 -3.69 -43.88
N PHE A 16 29.60 -4.81 -44.55
CA PHE A 16 28.79 -5.89 -44.01
C PHE A 16 29.39 -6.47 -42.72
N PHE A 17 30.70 -6.73 -42.68
CA PHE A 17 31.37 -7.20 -41.47
C PHE A 17 31.40 -6.16 -40.33
N VAL A 18 31.53 -4.87 -40.66
CA VAL A 18 31.48 -3.78 -39.66
C VAL A 18 30.09 -3.67 -39.05
N ILE A 19 29.04 -3.73 -39.88
CA ILE A 19 27.65 -3.73 -39.40
C ILE A 19 27.37 -4.98 -38.55
N LEU A 20 27.82 -6.14 -39.00
CA LEU A 20 27.68 -7.39 -38.23
C LEU A 20 28.40 -7.29 -36.88
N PHE A 21 29.59 -6.68 -36.83
CA PHE A 21 30.32 -6.43 -35.59
C PHE A 21 29.57 -5.50 -34.63
N PHE A 22 28.89 -4.47 -35.12
CA PHE A 22 28.04 -3.60 -34.28
C PHE A 22 26.77 -4.30 -33.79
N ILE A 23 26.20 -5.25 -34.55
CA ILE A 23 25.03 -6.04 -34.13
C ILE A 23 25.43 -7.11 -33.10
N THR A 24 26.61 -7.74 -33.24
CA THR A 24 27.08 -8.76 -32.28
C THR A 24 27.72 -8.17 -31.03
N ASN A 25 28.27 -6.95 -31.11
CA ASN A 25 28.85 -6.23 -29.97
C ASN A 25 27.97 -5.09 -29.47
N SER A 26 26.70 -5.01 -29.89
CA SER A 26 25.73 -4.33 -29.05
C SER A 26 25.61 -5.17 -27.79
N ASN A 27 26.47 -4.86 -26.80
CA ASN A 27 26.07 -4.95 -25.41
C ASN A 27 24.83 -4.06 -25.33
N GLY A 28 23.69 -4.65 -25.68
CA GLY A 28 22.41 -4.08 -25.39
C GLY A 28 22.51 -3.68 -23.95
N PHE A 29 22.39 -2.39 -23.70
CA PHE A 29 22.08 -1.91 -22.38
C PHE A 29 20.79 -2.61 -22.02
N SER A 30 20.90 -3.81 -21.44
CA SER A 30 19.85 -4.38 -20.65
C SER A 30 19.70 -3.34 -19.56
N SER A 31 18.76 -2.41 -19.74
CA SER A 31 18.04 -1.92 -18.58
C SER A 31 17.67 -3.21 -17.87
N GLU A 32 18.30 -3.50 -16.75
CA GLU A 32 17.88 -4.58 -15.88
C GLU A 32 16.38 -4.35 -15.69
N MET A 33 15.55 -5.09 -16.42
CA MET A 33 14.16 -5.21 -16.05
C MET A 33 14.24 -5.76 -14.64
N PRO A 34 13.71 -5.06 -13.63
CA PRO A 34 13.76 -5.54 -12.27
C PRO A 34 13.22 -6.97 -12.30
N ASP A 35 14.04 -7.90 -11.80
CA ASP A 35 13.76 -9.32 -11.78
C ASP A 35 12.29 -9.53 -11.38
N SER A 36 11.55 -10.29 -12.19
CA SER A 36 10.13 -10.61 -11.96
C SER A 36 9.89 -11.29 -10.61
N SER A 37 10.95 -11.69 -9.90
CA SER A 37 10.93 -12.15 -8.51
C SER A 37 10.54 -11.05 -7.50
N TYR A 38 10.63 -9.77 -7.87
CA TYR A 38 10.10 -8.64 -7.10
C TYR A 38 8.64 -8.32 -7.47
N GLN A 39 7.79 -9.34 -7.65
CA GLN A 39 6.36 -9.12 -7.52
C GLN A 39 6.05 -8.86 -6.05
N GLN A 40 6.13 -7.59 -5.63
CA GLN A 40 5.64 -7.16 -4.34
C GLN A 40 4.17 -7.53 -4.26
N LYS A 41 3.85 -8.64 -3.58
CA LYS A 41 2.47 -9.12 -3.44
C LYS A 41 1.66 -8.00 -2.80
N ILE A 42 0.75 -7.42 -3.57
CA ILE A 42 -0.12 -6.35 -3.09
C ILE A 42 -0.95 -6.96 -1.93
N PRO A 43 -0.92 -6.35 -0.74
CA PRO A 43 -1.67 -6.89 0.39
C PRO A 43 -3.17 -6.80 0.11
N LEU A 44 -3.92 -7.83 0.49
CA LEU A 44 -5.38 -7.88 0.31
C LEU A 44 -6.10 -6.73 1.05
N LEU A 45 -5.54 -6.35 2.19
CA LEU A 45 -6.01 -5.30 3.09
C LEU A 45 -4.91 -4.27 3.27
N LEU A 46 -5.18 -3.03 2.89
CA LEU A 46 -4.27 -1.91 3.08
C LEU A 46 -4.91 -0.87 3.99
N HIS A 47 -4.30 -0.68 5.16
CA HIS A 47 -4.64 0.38 6.10
C HIS A 47 -3.36 1.03 6.62
N LYS A 48 -3.37 2.35 6.67
CA LYS A 48 -2.32 3.14 7.33
C LYS A 48 -2.97 3.83 8.53
N PRO A 49 -2.59 3.48 9.77
CA PRO A 49 -3.12 4.17 10.93
C PRO A 49 -2.70 5.64 10.92
N PRO A 50 -3.54 6.57 11.40
CA PRO A 50 -3.15 7.95 11.62
C PRO A 50 -1.89 8.02 12.50
N LYS A 51 -0.99 8.95 12.20
CA LYS A 51 0.22 9.15 13.02
C LYS A 51 -0.13 9.69 14.41
N VAL A 52 -1.20 10.49 14.46
CA VAL A 52 -1.74 11.15 15.66
C VAL A 52 -3.25 11.16 15.53
N MET A 53 -3.95 11.00 16.64
CA MET A 53 -5.38 11.25 16.76
C MET A 53 -5.58 12.30 17.84
N PHE A 54 -6.29 13.38 17.50
CA PHE A 54 -6.59 14.43 18.46
C PHE A 54 -7.92 14.15 19.17
N ASP A 55 -8.03 14.64 20.40
CA ASP A 55 -9.24 14.51 21.24
C ASP A 55 -10.34 15.52 20.90
N ASP A 56 -10.03 16.53 20.09
CA ASP A 56 -10.93 17.65 19.77
C ASP A 56 -11.56 17.58 18.36
N ARG A 57 -11.18 16.59 17.53
CA ARG A 57 -11.67 16.50 16.14
C ARG A 57 -11.82 15.07 15.61
N PRO A 58 -12.79 14.85 14.72
CA PRO A 58 -12.96 13.54 14.11
C PRO A 58 -11.77 13.12 13.25
N THR A 59 -11.47 11.82 13.27
CA THR A 59 -10.44 11.20 12.44
C THR A 59 -11.05 10.15 11.53
N LEU A 60 -10.61 10.15 10.26
CA LEU A 60 -11.08 9.21 9.25
C LEU A 60 -10.16 7.98 9.20
N LEU A 61 -10.70 6.81 9.48
CA LEU A 61 -10.01 5.53 9.34
C LEU A 61 -10.47 4.88 8.04
N GLN A 62 -9.51 4.59 7.16
CA GLN A 62 -9.78 4.08 5.81
C GLN A 62 -9.12 2.72 5.59
N LEU A 63 -9.89 1.78 5.08
CA LEU A 63 -9.41 0.48 4.62
C LEU A 63 -9.58 0.41 3.11
N PHE A 64 -8.48 0.12 2.41
CA PHE A 64 -8.50 -0.27 1.01
C PHE A 64 -8.41 -1.78 0.92
N VAL A 65 -9.22 -2.36 0.04
CA VAL A 65 -9.35 -3.80 -0.14
C VAL A 65 -9.14 -4.11 -1.62
N THR A 66 -8.25 -5.06 -1.92
CA THR A 66 -7.99 -5.50 -3.31
C THR A 66 -8.73 -6.78 -3.67
N ILE A 67 -9.48 -7.34 -2.73
CA ILE A 67 -10.43 -8.43 -2.96
C ILE A 67 -11.53 -7.92 -3.91
N PRO A 68 -11.91 -8.68 -4.95
CA PRO A 68 -13.00 -8.31 -5.86
C PRO A 68 -14.31 -8.01 -5.13
N ASP A 69 -15.00 -6.92 -5.51
CA ASP A 69 -16.19 -6.44 -4.79
C ASP A 69 -17.33 -7.47 -4.74
N ASP A 70 -17.48 -8.28 -5.79
CA ASP A 70 -18.46 -9.38 -5.89
C ASP A 70 -18.15 -10.57 -4.98
N SER A 71 -16.91 -10.69 -4.52
CA SER A 71 -16.48 -11.71 -3.56
C SER A 71 -16.52 -11.24 -2.11
N ILE A 72 -16.77 -9.96 -1.84
CA ILE A 72 -16.88 -9.41 -0.48
C ILE A 72 -18.32 -9.61 0.02
N LYS A 73 -18.46 -10.26 1.19
CA LYS A 73 -19.73 -10.41 1.90
C LYS A 73 -19.96 -9.25 2.87
N THR A 74 -18.98 -8.97 3.73
CA THR A 74 -19.02 -7.83 4.66
C THR A 74 -17.62 -7.27 4.90
N VAL A 75 -17.57 -5.97 5.23
CA VAL A 75 -16.38 -5.33 5.77
C VAL A 75 -16.76 -4.64 7.05
N SER A 76 -16.08 -4.96 8.15
CA SER A 76 -16.39 -4.41 9.47
C SER A 76 -15.16 -3.79 10.09
N ILE A 77 -15.36 -2.72 10.87
CA ILE A 77 -14.40 -2.28 11.88
C ILE A 77 -14.88 -2.75 13.24
N PHE A 78 -13.95 -3.31 14.01
CA PHE A 78 -14.12 -3.56 15.43
C PHE A 78 -13.38 -2.47 16.16
N TYR A 79 -14.08 -1.69 16.99
CA TYR A 79 -13.45 -0.60 17.74
C TYR A 79 -13.86 -0.62 19.20
N LYS A 80 -12.98 -0.08 20.05
CA LYS A 80 -13.17 0.01 21.49
C LYS A 80 -12.44 1.24 22.02
N THR A 81 -13.06 2.00 22.90
CA THR A 81 -12.38 3.03 23.69
C THR A 81 -12.03 2.51 25.08
N ASN A 82 -11.18 3.20 25.83
CA ASN A 82 -10.86 2.80 27.22
C ASN A 82 -12.07 2.81 28.16
N GLU A 83 -13.16 3.48 27.79
CA GLU A 83 -14.41 3.50 28.56
C GLU A 83 -15.32 2.29 28.27
N MET A 84 -15.06 1.56 27.18
CA MET A 84 -15.87 0.41 26.79
C MET A 84 -15.34 -0.88 27.43
N SER A 85 -16.22 -1.86 27.68
CA SER A 85 -15.80 -3.18 28.14
C SER A 85 -15.40 -4.10 26.99
N MET A 86 -16.10 -4.01 25.86
CA MET A 86 -15.95 -4.89 24.69
C MET A 86 -15.82 -4.10 23.38
N PHE A 87 -15.22 -4.72 22.36
CA PHE A 87 -15.23 -4.17 21.00
C PHE A 87 -16.66 -4.12 20.46
N GLN A 88 -16.99 -3.01 19.80
CA GLN A 88 -18.19 -2.83 19.01
C GLN A 88 -17.87 -3.12 17.55
N GLU A 89 -18.73 -3.87 16.87
CA GLU A 89 -18.65 -4.12 15.44
C GLU A 89 -19.51 -3.12 14.67
N ILE A 90 -18.93 -2.51 13.64
CA ILE A 90 -19.65 -1.63 12.72
C ILE A 90 -19.34 -2.09 11.29
N GLU A 91 -20.39 -2.49 10.58
CA GLU A 91 -20.30 -2.77 9.15
C GLU A 91 -20.07 -1.46 8.37
N LEU A 92 -19.16 -1.52 7.41
CA LEU A 92 -18.70 -0.38 6.63
C LEU A 92 -19.17 -0.51 5.19
N ASN A 93 -19.64 0.62 4.67
CA ASN A 93 -19.93 0.74 3.25
C ASN A 93 -18.71 1.28 2.49
N LYS A 94 -18.50 0.78 1.28
CA LYS A 94 -17.47 1.29 0.37
C LYS A 94 -17.87 2.68 -0.12
N GLN A 95 -17.02 3.67 0.09
CA GLN A 95 -17.21 5.04 -0.38
C GLN A 95 -15.94 5.49 -1.10
N LYS A 96 -16.09 5.94 -2.35
CA LYS A 96 -14.97 6.47 -3.16
C LYS A 96 -13.73 5.55 -3.18
N GLY A 97 -13.95 4.24 -3.24
CA GLY A 97 -12.89 3.24 -3.32
C GLY A 97 -12.36 2.71 -1.98
N SER A 98 -12.82 3.21 -0.83
CA SER A 98 -12.40 2.74 0.50
C SER A 98 -13.56 2.48 1.45
N PHE A 99 -13.40 1.51 2.34
CA PHE A 99 -14.29 1.31 3.48
C PHE A 99 -13.85 2.26 4.60
N THR A 100 -14.79 3.07 5.10
CA THR A 100 -14.44 4.25 5.88
C THR A 100 -15.21 4.32 7.19
N PHE A 101 -14.50 4.56 8.28
CA PHE A 101 -15.08 4.85 9.59
C PHE A 101 -14.62 6.22 10.08
N LYS A 102 -15.57 7.08 10.48
CA LYS A 102 -15.29 8.39 11.08
C LYS A 102 -15.37 8.26 12.60
N PHE A 103 -14.22 8.15 13.25
CA PHE A 103 -14.13 8.21 14.70
C PHE A 103 -14.28 9.66 15.17
N ASP A 104 -15.14 9.93 16.14
CA ASP A 104 -15.44 11.26 16.66
C ASP A 104 -15.31 11.24 18.20
N PRO A 105 -14.23 11.77 18.77
CA PRO A 105 -14.02 11.75 20.23
C PRO A 105 -15.21 12.32 21.01
N GLY A 106 -15.91 13.32 20.46
CA GLY A 106 -17.09 13.93 21.08
C GLY A 106 -18.33 13.03 21.11
N LYS A 107 -18.38 11.97 20.28
CA LYS A 107 -19.49 11.00 20.24
C LYS A 107 -19.15 9.70 20.95
N GLN A 108 -17.97 9.14 20.70
CA GLN A 108 -17.58 7.83 21.22
C GLN A 108 -16.97 7.87 22.64
N LYS A 109 -16.56 9.05 23.14
CA LYS A 109 -15.93 9.28 24.46
C LYS A 109 -14.65 8.47 24.72
N GLY A 110 -13.96 8.77 25.82
CA GLY A 110 -12.68 8.17 26.18
C GLY A 110 -11.46 8.88 25.58
N ASN A 111 -10.28 8.42 25.99
CA ASN A 111 -8.98 9.06 25.73
C ASN A 111 -8.06 8.16 24.88
N SER A 112 -8.55 7.01 24.44
CA SER A 112 -7.82 6.11 23.55
C SER A 112 -8.77 5.30 22.68
N LEU A 113 -8.27 4.89 21.52
CA LEU A 113 -8.98 4.07 20.56
C LEU A 113 -8.16 2.82 20.25
N SER A 114 -8.78 1.66 20.43
CA SER A 114 -8.31 0.37 19.92
C SER A 114 -9.18 -0.06 18.76
N TYR A 115 -8.59 -0.50 17.64
CA TYR A 115 -9.39 -0.97 16.50
C TYR A 115 -8.66 -1.94 15.57
N PHE A 116 -9.44 -2.70 14.81
CA PHE A 116 -8.97 -3.52 13.69
C PHE A 116 -10.09 -3.68 12.66
N PHE A 117 -9.73 -4.06 11.44
CA PHE A 117 -10.70 -4.34 10.38
C PHE A 117 -10.79 -5.84 10.12
N VAL A 118 -11.97 -6.27 9.69
CA VAL A 118 -12.23 -7.63 9.20
C VAL A 118 -12.97 -7.53 7.87
N VAL A 119 -12.55 -8.35 6.91
CA VAL A 119 -13.24 -8.56 5.64
C VAL A 119 -13.65 -10.02 5.56
N LYS A 120 -14.94 -10.26 5.39
CA LYS A 120 -15.50 -11.58 5.16
C LYS A 120 -15.85 -11.73 3.68
N GLN A 121 -15.42 -12.81 3.06
CA GLN A 121 -15.76 -13.13 1.67
C GLN A 121 -17.03 -14.00 1.59
N THR A 122 -17.56 -14.15 0.38
CA THR A 122 -18.77 -14.96 0.10
C THR A 122 -18.54 -16.45 0.33
N ASP A 123 -17.30 -16.92 0.20
CA ASP A 123 -16.86 -18.28 0.54
C ASP A 123 -16.58 -18.49 2.05
N ASP A 124 -16.98 -17.52 2.88
CA ASP A 124 -16.78 -17.44 4.33
C ASP A 124 -15.30 -17.36 4.78
N SER A 125 -14.34 -17.21 3.86
CA SER A 125 -12.97 -16.87 4.25
C SER A 125 -12.88 -15.47 4.85
N MET A 126 -11.96 -15.29 5.80
CA MET A 126 -11.83 -14.06 6.59
C MET A 126 -10.41 -13.52 6.56
N HIS A 127 -10.31 -12.20 6.40
CA HIS A 127 -9.06 -11.46 6.44
C HIS A 127 -9.16 -10.37 7.48
N ALA A 128 -8.09 -10.09 8.22
CA ALA A 128 -8.07 -9.02 9.22
C ALA A 128 -6.78 -8.21 9.17
N VAL A 129 -6.85 -6.95 9.60
CA VAL A 129 -5.68 -6.07 9.72
C VAL A 129 -5.80 -5.18 10.98
N PRO A 130 -4.74 -5.09 11.81
CA PRO A 130 -3.44 -5.70 11.64
C PRO A 130 -3.33 -7.08 12.30
N LEU A 131 -2.39 -7.88 11.78
CA LEU A 131 -2.00 -9.16 12.35
C LEU A 131 -0.60 -9.04 12.97
N SER A 132 -0.38 -9.68 14.11
CA SER A 132 0.95 -9.97 14.63
C SER A 132 1.47 -11.29 14.05
N ASN A 133 2.74 -11.62 14.25
CA ASN A 133 3.23 -12.99 14.05
C ASN A 133 2.87 -13.83 15.29
N PRO A 134 2.22 -15.01 15.19
CA PRO A 134 1.97 -15.86 14.01
C PRO A 134 0.53 -15.78 13.42
N GLY A 135 0.02 -14.59 13.11
CA GLY A 135 -1.30 -14.37 12.50
C GLY A 135 -2.43 -14.01 13.47
N LYS A 136 -2.11 -13.60 14.72
CA LYS A 136 -3.13 -13.17 15.69
C LYS A 136 -3.53 -11.72 15.42
N ILE A 137 -4.81 -11.39 15.56
CA ILE A 137 -5.25 -9.98 15.53
C ILE A 137 -4.55 -9.24 16.68
N LYS A 138 -3.84 -8.17 16.33
CA LYS A 138 -3.23 -7.26 17.29
C LYS A 138 -3.79 -5.88 16.98
N PRO A 139 -4.87 -5.41 17.64
CA PRO A 139 -5.50 -4.15 17.30
C PRO A 139 -4.51 -2.99 17.25
N TYR A 140 -4.75 -2.03 16.36
CA TYR A 140 -4.12 -0.71 16.49
C TYR A 140 -4.54 -0.11 17.82
N TYR A 141 -3.62 0.60 18.46
CA TYR A 141 -3.88 1.36 19.68
C TYR A 141 -3.39 2.79 19.47
N GLN A 142 -4.26 3.76 19.70
CA GLN A 142 -3.98 5.20 19.56
C GLN A 142 -4.45 5.93 20.81
N LEU A 143 -3.56 6.73 21.39
CA LEU A 143 -3.96 7.72 22.39
C LEU A 143 -4.56 8.92 21.66
N LEU A 144 -5.61 9.51 22.26
CA LEU A 144 -6.11 10.80 21.85
C LEU A 144 -5.32 11.86 22.60
N VAL A 145 -4.79 12.85 21.87
CA VAL A 145 -3.92 13.89 22.44
C VAL A 145 -4.52 15.26 22.21
N ASP A 146 -4.27 16.18 23.14
CA ASP A 146 -4.57 17.59 22.94
C ASP A 146 -3.69 18.14 21.80
N ALA A 147 -4.33 18.87 20.88
CA ALA A 147 -3.64 19.37 19.68
C ALA A 147 -2.59 20.44 20.02
N ILE A 148 -2.88 21.31 20.98
CA ILE A 148 -1.98 22.40 21.38
C ILE A 148 -0.73 21.79 22.04
N GLU A 149 -0.92 20.92 23.03
CA GLU A 149 0.16 20.22 23.74
C GLU A 149 1.04 19.45 22.76
N TYR A 150 0.45 18.70 21.82
CA TYR A 150 1.19 17.95 20.81
C TYR A 150 2.14 18.85 20.00
N TYR A 151 1.65 19.98 19.49
CA TYR A 151 2.48 20.87 18.66
C TYR A 151 3.53 21.62 19.47
N GLU A 152 3.23 22.02 20.71
CA GLU A 152 4.22 22.62 21.61
C GLU A 152 5.38 21.65 21.90
N MET A 153 5.07 20.40 22.24
CA MET A 153 6.10 19.37 22.45
C MET A 153 6.89 19.10 21.17
N ARG A 154 6.21 19.05 20.01
CA ARG A 154 6.88 18.82 18.74
C ARG A 154 7.85 19.94 18.39
N LEU A 155 7.49 21.21 18.62
CA LEU A 155 8.37 22.35 18.39
C LEU A 155 9.60 22.30 19.30
N LYS A 156 9.42 22.01 20.59
CA LYS A 156 10.54 21.82 21.54
C LYS A 156 11.48 20.69 21.12
N SER A 157 10.96 19.60 20.52
CA SER A 157 11.78 18.46 20.07
C SER A 157 12.65 18.72 18.84
N LEU A 158 12.46 19.85 18.16
CA LEU A 158 13.19 20.22 16.94
C LEU A 158 14.32 21.23 17.22
N GLN A 159 14.45 21.69 18.46
CA GLN A 159 15.48 22.60 18.95
C GLN A 159 16.60 21.82 19.62
#